data_AF-A0A7C9GZE3-F1
#
_entry.id   AF-A0A7C9GZE3-F1
#
_cell.length_a   1.000
_cell.length_b   1.000
_cell.length_c   1.000
_cell.angle_alpha   90.00
_cell.angle_beta   90.00
_cell.angle_gamma   90.00
#
_symmetry.space_group_name_H-M   'P 1'
#
loop_
_entity.id
_entity.type
_entity.pdbx_description
1 polymer ?
#
loop_
_entity_poly.entity_id
_entity_poly.type
_entity_poly.pdbx_seq_one_letter_code
_entity_poly.pdbx_strand_id
1 'polypeptide(L)'
;MTLAVELSPQTFARLQSHAVPLVDSIETVIGRLIDFYEGKDGAPARSTGDGAGGQVRQFNPLSPPSLTHTKVLAVEFAGRSLDHGQINWNGLLNAAVKIAKSKSNTVAELKQLVIIPYVEGQKTDEGYRHLTDLKLSVQGQDANGAWKAACYIAQKLSLSLTVRFVWREKDGAAFPGVTGQFTIEGQ
;
A
#
# COMPACT_ATOMS: atom_id res chain seq x y z
N MET A 1 -9.43 37.36 -7.49
CA MET A 1 -8.18 36.74 -7.99
C MET A 1 -8.57 35.38 -8.55
N THR A 2 -8.52 35.21 -9.86
CA THR A 2 -8.81 33.93 -10.53
C THR A 2 -7.56 33.06 -10.48
N LEU A 3 -7.68 31.83 -9.97
CA LEU A 3 -6.62 30.83 -10.07
C LEU A 3 -6.56 30.36 -11.53
N ALA A 4 -5.49 30.71 -12.24
CA ALA A 4 -5.19 30.15 -13.55
C ALA A 4 -4.49 28.80 -13.34
N VAL A 5 -5.06 27.74 -13.92
CA VAL A 5 -4.46 26.41 -13.93
C VAL A 5 -3.83 26.22 -15.31
N GLU A 6 -2.51 26.25 -15.39
CA GLU A 6 -1.78 26.02 -16.63
C GLU A 6 -1.43 24.54 -16.82
N LEU A 7 -1.69 24.01 -18.01
CA LEU A 7 -1.34 22.64 -18.37
C LEU A 7 0.08 22.58 -18.90
N SER A 8 0.91 21.68 -18.33
CA SER A 8 2.23 21.42 -18.88
C SER A 8 2.14 20.78 -20.28
N PRO A 9 3.13 20.99 -21.18
CA PRO A 9 3.15 20.36 -22.50
C PRO A 9 3.08 18.83 -22.45
N GLN A 10 3.65 18.22 -21.40
CA GLN A 10 3.60 16.78 -21.19
C GLN A 10 2.19 16.29 -20.82
N THR A 11 1.47 17.06 -20.00
CA THR A 11 0.07 16.80 -19.65
C THR A 11 -0.81 16.91 -20.88
N PHE A 12 -0.55 17.92 -21.73
CA PHE A 12 -1.27 18.12 -22.98
C PHE A 12 -1.11 16.96 -23.95
N ALA A 13 0.12 16.47 -24.16
CA ALA A 13 0.38 15.32 -25.04
C ALA A 13 -0.34 14.04 -24.56
N ARG A 14 -0.41 13.84 -23.24
CA ARG A 14 -1.16 12.71 -22.66
C ARG A 14 -2.66 12.82 -22.89
N LEU A 15 -3.24 14.00 -22.70
CA LEU A 15 -4.66 14.25 -23.01
C LEU A 15 -4.93 13.97 -24.50
N GLN A 16 -4.02 14.38 -25.39
CA GLN A 16 -4.13 14.13 -26.81
C GLN A 16 -4.08 12.63 -27.17
N SER A 17 -3.28 11.82 -26.47
CA SER A 17 -3.23 10.37 -26.73
C SER A 17 -4.53 9.62 -26.39
N HIS A 18 -5.40 10.23 -25.58
CA HIS A 18 -6.72 9.68 -25.24
C HIS A 18 -7.84 10.23 -26.13
N ALA A 19 -7.54 11.18 -27.01
CA ALA A 19 -8.50 11.78 -27.93
C ALA A 19 -8.66 10.92 -29.19
N VAL A 20 -9.89 10.79 -29.68
CA VAL A 20 -10.14 10.30 -31.04
C VAL A 20 -9.86 11.45 -32.03
N PRO A 21 -8.92 11.28 -32.99
CA PRO A 21 -8.57 12.32 -33.94
C PRO A 21 -9.80 12.84 -34.69
N LEU A 22 -9.92 14.16 -34.84
CA LEU A 22 -10.97 14.88 -35.57
C LEU A 22 -12.39 14.80 -34.97
N VAL A 23 -12.57 14.11 -33.84
CA VAL A 23 -13.86 13.97 -33.16
C VAL A 23 -13.82 14.61 -31.77
N ASP A 24 -12.74 14.41 -31.02
CA ASP A 24 -12.62 14.90 -29.65
C ASP A 24 -11.87 16.26 -29.59
N SER A 25 -12.46 17.21 -28.86
CA SER A 25 -11.78 18.42 -28.39
C SER A 25 -11.17 18.20 -27.00
N ILE A 26 -10.24 19.07 -26.59
CA ILE A 26 -9.63 19.02 -25.25
C ILE A 26 -10.69 19.01 -24.14
N GLU A 27 -11.75 19.82 -24.30
CA GLU A 27 -12.86 19.87 -23.34
C GLU A 27 -13.62 18.56 -23.26
N THR A 28 -13.89 17.90 -24.40
CA THR A 28 -14.59 16.61 -24.40
C THR A 28 -13.77 15.47 -23.78
N VAL A 29 -12.44 15.50 -23.94
CA VAL A 29 -11.54 14.53 -23.28
C VAL A 29 -11.50 14.78 -21.78
N ILE A 30 -11.38 16.04 -21.36
CA ILE A 30 -11.40 16.41 -19.94
C ILE A 30 -12.75 16.04 -19.31
N GLY A 31 -13.87 16.35 -19.97
CA GLY A 31 -15.21 15.99 -19.51
C GLY A 31 -15.36 14.49 -19.31
N ARG A 32 -14.96 13.67 -20.30
CA ARG A 32 -14.99 12.19 -20.19
C ARG A 32 -14.14 11.66 -19.04
N LEU A 33 -12.99 12.28 -18.77
CA LEU A 33 -12.15 11.93 -17.63
C LEU A 33 -12.83 12.32 -16.31
N ILE A 34 -13.42 13.51 -16.22
CA ILE A 34 -14.18 13.94 -15.04
C ILE A 34 -15.35 12.99 -14.78
N ASP A 35 -16.17 12.72 -15.79
CA ASP A 35 -17.31 11.81 -15.71
C ASP A 35 -16.88 10.39 -15.29
N PHE A 36 -15.73 9.91 -15.79
CA PHE A 36 -15.17 8.63 -15.39
C PHE A 36 -14.75 8.60 -13.91
N TYR A 37 -14.20 9.70 -13.40
CA TYR A 37 -13.79 9.79 -12.00
C TYR A 37 -14.99 10.03 -11.05
N GLU A 38 -15.93 10.89 -11.43
CA GLU A 38 -17.15 11.17 -10.67
C GLU A 38 -18.13 9.97 -10.68
N GLY A 39 -18.17 9.19 -11.76
CA GLY A 39 -18.94 7.96 -11.84
C GLY A 39 -18.37 6.80 -11.02
N LYS A 40 -17.10 6.90 -10.58
CA LYS A 40 -16.42 5.86 -9.78
C LYS A 40 -16.43 6.14 -8.29
N ASP A 41 -16.46 7.41 -7.90
CA ASP A 41 -16.44 7.85 -6.52
C ASP A 41 -17.41 9.04 -6.36
N GLY A 42 -18.50 8.84 -5.62
CA GLY A 42 -19.32 9.95 -5.13
C GLY A 42 -18.49 10.90 -4.25
N ALA A 43 -18.04 12.02 -4.84
CA ALA A 43 -17.43 13.21 -4.22
C ALA A 43 -16.05 13.05 -3.51
N PRO A 44 -15.23 14.12 -3.47
CA PRO A 44 -13.79 14.00 -3.72
C PRO A 44 -12.93 13.96 -2.45
N ALA A 45 -12.06 12.96 -2.35
CA ALA A 45 -10.86 13.03 -1.51
C ALA A 45 -9.68 13.56 -2.34
N ARG A 46 -9.24 14.78 -2.02
CA ARG A 46 -8.03 15.41 -2.57
C ARG A 46 -6.84 14.46 -2.47
N SER A 47 -6.37 13.96 -3.60
CA SER A 47 -5.07 13.32 -3.70
C SER A 47 -4.08 14.35 -4.25
N THR A 48 -3.28 14.91 -3.34
CA THR A 48 -2.04 15.61 -3.68
C THR A 48 -1.20 14.71 -4.57
N GLY A 49 -0.87 15.22 -5.75
CA GLY A 49 -0.01 14.53 -6.69
C GLY A 49 1.40 14.38 -6.14
N ASP A 50 2.01 13.24 -6.47
CA ASP A 50 3.42 13.24 -6.83
C ASP A 50 3.66 12.21 -7.94
N GLY A 51 4.44 12.63 -8.93
CA GLY A 51 4.51 12.01 -10.25
C GLY A 51 5.28 10.70 -10.28
N ALA A 52 4.60 9.63 -10.68
CA ALA A 52 5.17 8.53 -11.46
C ALA A 52 3.99 7.78 -12.09
N GLY A 53 3.58 8.22 -13.29
CA GLY A 53 2.48 7.61 -14.06
C GLY A 53 2.84 6.25 -14.64
N GLY A 54 3.32 5.32 -13.81
CA GLY A 54 3.24 3.89 -14.09
C GLY A 54 1.85 3.42 -13.67
N GLN A 55 1.12 2.75 -14.56
CA GLN A 55 -0.16 2.14 -14.21
C GLN A 55 0.01 1.28 -12.95
N VAL A 56 -0.75 1.59 -11.90
CA VAL A 56 -0.77 0.78 -10.68
C VAL A 56 -1.56 -0.50 -10.99
N ARG A 57 -0.86 -1.64 -11.03
CA ARG A 57 -1.48 -2.93 -11.30
C ARG A 57 -2.02 -3.53 -10.00
N GLN A 58 -3.29 -3.91 -9.99
CA GLN A 58 -3.87 -4.65 -8.88
C GLN A 58 -3.43 -6.11 -8.94
N PHE A 59 -3.04 -6.66 -7.79
CA PHE A 59 -2.69 -8.06 -7.63
C PHE A 59 -3.56 -8.71 -6.56
N ASN A 60 -3.76 -10.03 -6.65
CA ASN A 60 -4.52 -10.75 -5.64
C ASN A 60 -3.71 -10.79 -4.32
N PRO A 61 -4.22 -10.22 -3.22
CA PRO A 61 -3.54 -10.20 -1.93
C PRO A 61 -3.34 -11.59 -1.30
N LEU A 62 -4.19 -12.57 -1.66
CA LEU A 62 -4.19 -13.94 -1.13
C LEU A 62 -3.26 -14.89 -1.91
N SER A 63 -2.88 -14.49 -3.12
CA SER A 63 -1.96 -15.24 -3.97
C SER A 63 -0.94 -14.26 -4.55
N PRO A 64 -0.12 -13.65 -3.69
CA PRO A 64 0.80 -12.62 -4.12
C PRO A 64 1.91 -13.23 -5.00
N PRO A 65 2.32 -12.56 -6.08
CA PRO A 65 3.58 -12.87 -6.73
C PRO A 65 4.76 -12.63 -5.78
N SER A 66 5.94 -13.14 -6.16
CA SER A 66 7.16 -12.90 -5.37
C SER A 66 7.40 -11.41 -5.14
N LEU A 67 7.46 -11.02 -3.87
CA LEU A 67 7.74 -9.65 -3.43
C LEU A 67 9.24 -9.37 -3.28
N THR A 68 10.10 -10.27 -3.75
CA THR A 68 11.53 -10.05 -3.77
C THR A 68 11.88 -8.82 -4.61
N HIS A 69 12.84 -8.03 -4.13
CA HIS A 69 13.26 -6.75 -4.74
C HIS A 69 12.16 -5.69 -4.85
N THR A 70 11.12 -5.76 -4.01
CA THR A 70 10.11 -4.69 -3.94
C THR A 70 10.49 -3.58 -2.96
N LYS A 71 9.95 -2.38 -3.20
CA LYS A 71 9.94 -1.26 -2.28
C LYS A 71 8.49 -0.85 -2.03
N VAL A 72 8.11 -0.73 -0.77
CA VAL A 72 6.80 -0.19 -0.39
C VAL A 72 6.79 1.32 -0.65
N LEU A 73 5.71 1.80 -1.26
CA LEU A 73 5.50 3.21 -1.61
C LEU A 73 4.49 3.86 -0.67
N ALA A 74 3.42 3.16 -0.35
CA ALA A 74 2.37 3.64 0.56
C ALA A 74 1.71 2.46 1.25
N VAL A 75 1.25 2.69 2.47
CA VAL A 75 0.48 1.72 3.25
C VAL A 75 -0.64 2.47 3.94
N GLU A 76 -1.84 1.95 3.82
CA GLU A 76 -3.01 2.33 4.61
C GLU A 76 -3.54 1.08 5.29
N PHE A 77 -3.58 1.09 6.61
CA PHE A 77 -4.03 -0.05 7.41
C PHE A 77 -5.08 0.42 8.42
N ALA A 78 -6.27 -0.18 8.37
CA ALA A 78 -7.43 0.15 9.21
C ALA A 78 -7.77 1.66 9.13
N GLY A 79 -7.73 2.22 7.91
CA GLY A 79 -7.99 3.62 7.63
C GLY A 79 -6.88 4.59 8.10
N ARG A 80 -5.70 4.10 8.47
CA ARG A 80 -4.56 4.91 8.90
C ARG A 80 -3.34 4.67 8.01
N SER A 81 -2.74 5.76 7.54
CA SER A 81 -1.47 5.70 6.83
C SER A 81 -0.31 5.51 7.81
N LEU A 82 0.73 4.80 7.37
CA LEU A 82 1.97 4.66 8.15
C LEU A 82 2.84 5.91 8.01
N ASP A 83 3.57 6.24 9.09
CA ASP A 83 4.56 7.31 9.07
C ASP A 83 5.65 7.04 8.03
N HIS A 84 6.20 8.09 7.42
CA HIS A 84 7.19 7.98 6.33
C HIS A 84 8.38 7.06 6.67
N GLY A 85 8.88 7.09 7.91
CA GLY A 85 9.98 6.22 8.38
C GLY A 85 9.61 4.73 8.53
N GLN A 86 8.32 4.39 8.46
CA GLN A 86 7.77 3.06 8.62
C GLN A 86 7.18 2.49 7.31
N ILE A 87 7.27 3.21 6.19
CA ILE A 87 6.81 2.76 4.87
C ILE A 87 7.80 1.73 4.29
N ASN A 88 7.80 0.54 4.87
CA ASN A 88 8.52 -0.65 4.41
C ASN A 88 7.80 -1.91 4.93
N TRP A 89 8.16 -3.07 4.39
CA TRP A 89 7.50 -4.33 4.74
C TRP A 89 7.53 -4.65 6.24
N ASN A 90 8.66 -4.43 6.90
CA ASN A 90 8.77 -4.64 8.34
C ASN A 90 8.03 -3.57 9.16
N GLY A 91 7.89 -2.36 8.65
CA GLY A 91 7.05 -1.32 9.25
C GLY A 91 5.57 -1.69 9.19
N LEU A 92 5.09 -2.19 8.05
CA LEU A 92 3.75 -2.78 7.90
C LEU A 92 3.54 -3.94 8.87
N LEU A 93 4.50 -4.87 8.94
CA LEU A 93 4.45 -6.00 9.88
C LEU A 93 4.32 -5.53 11.32
N ASN A 94 5.15 -4.58 11.74
CA ASN A 94 5.09 -4.03 13.10
C ASN A 94 3.75 -3.33 13.38
N ALA A 95 3.21 -2.59 12.40
CA ALA A 95 1.88 -2.00 12.52
C ALA A 95 0.79 -3.08 12.67
N ALA A 96 0.88 -4.18 11.91
CA ALA A 96 -0.03 -5.33 12.03
C ALA A 96 0.02 -5.94 13.43
N VAL A 97 1.22 -6.19 13.95
CA VAL A 97 1.41 -6.76 15.29
C VAL A 97 0.90 -5.82 16.38
N LYS A 98 1.10 -4.50 16.24
CA LYS A 98 0.53 -3.51 17.16
C LYS A 98 -1.00 -3.59 17.20
N ILE A 99 -1.65 -3.72 16.06
CA ILE A 99 -3.10 -3.86 15.97
C ILE A 99 -3.57 -5.21 16.54
N ALA A 100 -2.87 -6.30 16.20
CA ALA A 100 -3.18 -7.62 16.76
C ALA A 100 -3.10 -7.62 18.29
N LYS A 101 -2.07 -6.99 18.86
CA LYS A 101 -1.90 -6.89 20.31
C LYS A 101 -2.97 -6.05 20.98
N SER A 102 -3.41 -4.95 20.37
CA SER A 102 -4.47 -4.12 20.92
C SER A 102 -5.86 -4.76 20.85
N LYS A 103 -6.05 -5.73 19.93
CA LYS A 103 -7.29 -6.51 19.78
C LYS A 103 -7.28 -7.83 20.57
N SER A 104 -6.11 -8.33 20.97
CA SER A 104 -5.97 -9.54 21.80
C SER A 104 -6.06 -9.21 23.29
N ASN A 105 -6.95 -9.88 24.02
CA ASN A 105 -7.04 -9.80 25.48
C ASN A 105 -6.12 -10.82 26.16
N THR A 106 -5.83 -11.94 25.49
CA THR A 106 -4.99 -13.02 26.04
C THR A 106 -3.74 -13.28 25.19
N VAL A 107 -2.71 -13.87 25.82
CA VAL A 107 -1.49 -14.31 25.10
C VAL A 107 -1.83 -15.40 24.08
N ALA A 108 -2.83 -16.24 24.35
CA ALA A 108 -3.27 -17.28 23.44
C ALA A 108 -3.89 -16.69 22.15
N GLU A 109 -4.75 -15.68 22.28
CA GLU A 109 -5.30 -14.95 21.12
C GLU A 109 -4.20 -14.28 20.30
N LEU A 110 -3.21 -13.66 20.97
CA LEU A 110 -2.09 -13.06 20.27
C LEU A 110 -1.28 -14.08 19.47
N LYS A 111 -1.02 -15.26 20.04
CA LYS A 111 -0.34 -16.37 19.34
C LYS A 111 -1.12 -16.86 18.12
N GLN A 112 -2.44 -16.77 18.14
CA GLN A 112 -3.29 -17.15 17.00
C GLN A 112 -3.28 -16.09 15.88
N LEU A 113 -3.06 -14.82 16.23
CA LEU A 113 -3.00 -13.70 15.29
C LEU A 113 -1.59 -13.49 14.71
N VAL A 114 -0.55 -13.60 15.54
CA VAL A 114 0.83 -13.33 15.16
C VAL A 114 1.53 -14.65 14.82
N ILE A 115 1.60 -14.95 13.53
CA ILE A 115 2.16 -16.21 13.00
C ILE A 115 3.70 -16.19 12.82
N ILE A 116 4.37 -15.16 13.31
CA ILE A 116 5.82 -14.97 13.18
C ILE A 116 6.51 -15.04 14.54
N PRO A 117 7.83 -15.31 14.58
CA PRO A 117 8.58 -15.34 15.83
C PRO A 117 8.52 -13.99 16.57
N TYR A 118 8.13 -14.04 17.84
CA TYR A 118 8.18 -12.91 18.75
C TYR A 118 8.56 -13.38 20.16
N VAL A 119 9.11 -12.46 20.96
CA VAL A 119 9.55 -12.71 22.33
C VAL A 119 8.97 -11.62 23.24
N GLU A 120 8.60 -11.98 24.47
CA GLU A 120 8.19 -11.01 25.48
C GLU A 120 9.42 -10.31 26.08
N GLY A 121 9.32 -9.00 26.29
CA GLY A 121 10.45 -8.18 26.76
C GLY A 121 11.32 -7.63 25.63
N GLN A 122 12.51 -7.19 25.99
CA GLN A 122 13.44 -6.49 25.09
C GLN A 122 14.48 -7.44 24.51
N LYS A 123 14.42 -7.60 23.18
CA LYS A 123 15.40 -8.32 22.36
C LYS A 123 15.69 -7.47 21.12
N THR A 124 16.96 -7.19 20.84
CA THR A 124 17.41 -6.30 19.75
C THR A 124 18.50 -6.91 18.87
N ASP A 125 18.84 -8.17 19.10
CA ASP A 125 19.77 -8.98 18.33
C ASP A 125 19.01 -9.89 17.34
N GLU A 126 19.74 -10.58 16.44
CA GLU A 126 19.17 -11.59 15.51
C GLU A 126 18.01 -11.10 14.63
N GLY A 127 18.00 -9.80 14.30
CA GLY A 127 16.94 -9.18 13.49
C GLY A 127 15.65 -8.91 14.27
N TYR A 128 15.65 -9.03 15.60
CA TYR A 128 14.55 -8.62 16.44
C TYR A 128 14.49 -7.10 16.57
N ARG A 129 13.26 -6.58 16.51
CA ARG A 129 12.96 -5.19 16.82
C ARG A 129 12.09 -5.12 18.06
N HIS A 130 12.58 -4.39 19.06
CA HIS A 130 11.78 -4.12 20.25
C HIS A 130 10.69 -3.08 19.95
N LEU A 131 9.44 -3.46 20.21
CA LEU A 131 8.27 -2.59 20.18
C LEU A 131 7.96 -2.18 21.62
N THR A 132 8.58 -1.09 22.08
CA THR A 132 8.50 -0.63 23.47
C THR A 132 7.06 -0.46 23.96
N ASP A 133 6.19 0.08 23.10
CA ASP A 133 4.76 0.28 23.38
C ASP A 133 4.03 -1.01 23.75
N LEU A 134 4.51 -2.16 23.24
CA LEU A 134 3.88 -3.46 23.43
C LEU A 134 4.60 -4.33 24.45
N LYS A 135 5.81 -3.94 24.90
CA LYS A 135 6.75 -4.79 25.66
C LYS A 135 7.03 -6.14 24.96
N LEU A 136 7.06 -6.12 23.62
CA LEU A 136 7.32 -7.29 22.78
C LEU A 136 8.46 -7.01 21.83
N SER A 137 9.19 -8.04 21.45
CA SER A 137 10.21 -7.99 20.40
C SER A 137 9.82 -8.91 19.26
N VAL A 138 9.79 -8.37 18.04
CA VAL A 138 9.29 -9.05 16.85
C VAL A 138 10.45 -9.26 15.88
N GLN A 139 10.62 -10.48 15.38
CA GLN A 139 11.67 -10.75 14.41
C GLN A 139 11.27 -10.23 13.03
N GLY A 140 12.15 -9.43 12.43
CA GLY A 140 11.97 -8.94 11.06
C GLY A 140 11.85 -10.10 10.07
N GLN A 141 11.04 -9.90 9.03
CA GLN A 141 10.81 -10.85 7.96
C GLN A 141 11.29 -10.29 6.62
N ASP A 142 11.40 -11.16 5.62
CA ASP A 142 11.52 -10.74 4.24
C ASP A 142 10.18 -10.14 3.75
N ALA A 143 10.17 -9.60 2.53
CA ALA A 143 8.97 -8.95 1.97
C ALA A 143 7.76 -9.90 1.93
N ASN A 144 7.97 -11.17 1.57
CA ASN A 144 6.91 -12.16 1.46
C ASN A 144 6.34 -12.55 2.82
N GLY A 145 7.21 -12.84 3.80
CA GLY A 145 6.83 -13.19 5.16
C GLY A 145 6.13 -12.04 5.87
N ALA A 146 6.63 -10.82 5.73
CA ALA A 146 6.02 -9.62 6.29
C ALA A 146 4.61 -9.38 5.72
N TRP A 147 4.45 -9.46 4.39
CA TRP A 147 3.13 -9.35 3.75
C TRP A 147 2.20 -10.45 4.23
N LYS A 148 2.64 -11.71 4.22
CA LYS A 148 1.83 -12.86 4.65
C LYS A 148 1.28 -12.68 6.07
N ALA A 149 2.12 -12.26 7.00
CA ALA A 149 1.71 -12.03 8.38
C ALA A 149 0.76 -10.84 8.51
N ALA A 150 1.03 -9.72 7.83
CA ALA A 150 0.15 -8.55 7.85
C ALA A 150 -1.22 -8.84 7.21
N CYS A 151 -1.23 -9.51 6.06
CA CYS A 151 -2.43 -9.95 5.34
C CYS A 151 -3.27 -10.93 6.18
N TYR A 152 -2.62 -11.87 6.87
CA TYR A 152 -3.29 -12.79 7.79
C TYR A 152 -3.97 -12.06 8.95
N ILE A 153 -3.26 -11.12 9.60
CA ILE A 153 -3.83 -10.31 10.70
C ILE A 153 -5.01 -9.47 10.20
N ALA A 154 -4.87 -8.82 9.05
CA ALA A 154 -5.93 -8.00 8.45
C ALA A 154 -7.19 -8.84 8.21
N GLN A 155 -7.07 -10.04 7.62
CA GLN A 155 -8.20 -10.94 7.40
C GLN A 155 -8.81 -11.45 8.70
N LYS A 156 -7.99 -11.86 9.68
CA LYS A 156 -8.50 -12.40 10.95
C LYS A 156 -9.26 -11.38 11.79
N LEU A 157 -8.95 -10.09 11.60
CA LEU A 157 -9.58 -8.99 12.31
C LEU A 157 -10.58 -8.22 11.46
N SER A 158 -10.86 -8.67 10.22
CA SER A 158 -11.72 -7.99 9.24
C SER A 158 -11.35 -6.52 9.01
N LEU A 159 -10.06 -6.22 8.93
CA LEU A 159 -9.55 -4.86 8.76
C LEU A 159 -9.17 -4.58 7.30
N SER A 160 -9.44 -3.35 6.86
CA SER A 160 -8.97 -2.88 5.55
C SER A 160 -7.45 -2.72 5.53
N LEU A 161 -6.81 -3.16 4.46
CA LEU A 161 -5.37 -3.01 4.25
C LEU A 161 -5.09 -2.75 2.76
N THR A 162 -4.58 -1.57 2.46
CA THR A 162 -4.09 -1.19 1.13
C THR A 162 -2.59 -0.97 1.17
N VAL A 163 -1.86 -1.65 0.29
CA VAL A 163 -0.42 -1.51 0.16
C VAL A 163 -0.07 -1.26 -1.29
N ARG A 164 0.64 -0.16 -1.55
CA ARG A 164 1.24 0.13 -2.85
C ARG A 164 2.73 -0.09 -2.77
N PHE A 165 3.28 -0.76 -3.77
CA PHE A 165 4.68 -1.11 -3.83
C PHE A 165 5.16 -1.16 -5.28
N VAL A 166 6.48 -1.13 -5.48
CA VAL A 166 7.10 -1.21 -6.80
C VAL A 166 8.18 -2.27 -6.78
N TRP A 167 8.25 -3.09 -7.81
CA TRP A 167 9.42 -3.94 -8.03
C TRP A 167 10.54 -3.09 -8.60
N ARG A 168 11.72 -3.14 -7.96
CA ARG A 168 12.90 -2.45 -8.46
C ARG A 168 13.34 -3.04 -9.79
N GLU A 169 13.96 -2.23 -10.62
CA GLU A 169 14.63 -2.70 -11.84
C GLU A 169 15.88 -3.50 -11.46
N LYS A 170 15.69 -4.79 -11.19
CA LYS A 170 16.73 -5.74 -10.82
C LYS A 170 16.39 -7.13 -11.36
N ASP A 171 17.42 -7.87 -11.73
CA ASP A 171 17.28 -9.29 -12.05
C ASP A 171 16.75 -10.07 -10.84
N GLY A 172 15.79 -10.97 -11.08
CA GLY A 172 15.12 -11.73 -10.04
C GLY A 172 13.89 -11.05 -9.41
N ALA A 173 13.58 -9.81 -9.79
CA ALA A 173 12.27 -9.21 -9.47
C ALA A 173 11.18 -9.86 -10.33
N ALA A 174 9.99 -10.12 -9.77
CA ALA A 174 8.91 -10.76 -10.51
C ALA A 174 8.37 -9.88 -11.66
N PHE A 175 8.28 -8.57 -11.43
CA PHE A 175 7.81 -7.60 -12.42
C PHE A 175 8.64 -6.31 -12.39
N PRO A 176 9.92 -6.31 -12.84
CA PRO A 176 10.81 -5.16 -12.73
C PRO A 176 10.18 -3.84 -13.23
N GLY A 177 10.25 -2.77 -12.44
CA GLY A 177 9.72 -1.44 -12.78
C GLY A 177 8.20 -1.28 -12.62
N VAL A 178 7.46 -2.37 -12.36
CA VAL A 178 5.99 -2.32 -12.23
C VAL A 178 5.60 -1.90 -10.82
N THR A 179 4.63 -1.00 -10.73
CA THR A 179 3.96 -0.64 -9.48
C THR A 179 2.76 -1.56 -9.26
N GLY A 180 2.78 -2.30 -8.16
CA GLY A 180 1.70 -3.15 -7.69
C GLY A 180 0.90 -2.52 -6.56
N GLN A 181 -0.35 -2.96 -6.43
CA GLN A 181 -1.18 -2.68 -5.27
C GLN A 181 -1.88 -3.96 -4.80
N PHE A 182 -1.92 -4.12 -3.48
CA PHE A 182 -2.79 -5.05 -2.80
C PHE A 182 -3.86 -4.27 -2.05
N THR A 183 -5.09 -4.76 -2.09
CA THR A 183 -6.21 -4.23 -1.32
C THR A 183 -6.95 -5.40 -0.69
N ILE A 184 -7.09 -5.35 0.63
CA ILE A 184 -7.94 -6.22 1.43
C ILE A 184 -9.04 -5.32 1.97
N GLU A 185 -10.29 -5.69 1.70
CA GLU A 185 -11.45 -5.00 2.23
C GLU A 185 -11.73 -5.51 3.65
N GLY A 186 -12.05 -4.58 4.57
CA GLY A 186 -12.58 -4.95 5.87
C GLY A 186 -14.06 -5.31 5.74
N GLN A 187 -14.50 -6.39 6.40
CA GLN A 187 -15.91 -6.77 6.49
C GLN A 187 -16.58 -6.17 7.72
#